data_AF-W2M5V6-F1
#
_entry.id   AF-W2M5V6-F1
#
_cell.length_a   1.000
_cell.length_b   1.000
_cell.length_c   1.000
_cell.angle_alpha   90.00
_cell.angle_beta   90.00
_cell.angle_gamma   90.00
#
_symmetry.space_group_name_H-M   'P 1'
#
loop_
_entity.id
_entity.type
_entity.pdbx_description
1 polymer ?
#
loop_
_entity_poly.entity_id
_entity_poly.type
_entity_poly.pdbx_seq_one_letter_code
_entity_poly.pdbx_strand_id
1 'polypeptide(L)'
;MLYVSAQWASLTLLLLLTVLVVSTVNAEFFVPEDVPGPPEKILVSPASDTSMRVQFFPPLNVKPEGVNGAPVIGYKVEVARRVDEVQTFS
;
A
#
# COMPACT_ATOMS: atom_id res chain seq x y z
N MET A 1 -23.51 47.11 -26.43
CA MET A 1 -24.18 46.00 -25.72
C MET A 1 -23.56 44.63 -26.03
N LEU A 2 -23.11 44.36 -27.26
CA LEU A 2 -22.49 43.09 -27.69
C LEU A 2 -21.13 42.74 -27.01
N TYR A 3 -20.35 43.75 -26.61
CA TYR A 3 -19.05 43.55 -25.96
C TYR A 3 -19.18 42.93 -24.56
N VAL A 4 -20.19 43.37 -23.82
CA VAL A 4 -20.46 42.88 -22.46
C VAL A 4 -20.92 41.42 -22.50
N SER A 5 -21.79 41.05 -23.43
CA SER A 5 -22.25 39.66 -23.60
C SER A 5 -21.12 38.70 -24.01
N ALA A 6 -20.19 39.14 -24.86
CA ALA A 6 -19.03 38.33 -25.24
C ALA A 6 -18.05 38.12 -24.07
N GLN A 7 -17.92 39.11 -23.20
CA GLN A 7 -17.07 39.04 -22.00
C GLN A 7 -17.63 38.07 -20.95
N TRP A 8 -18.94 38.06 -20.72
CA TRP A 8 -19.60 37.08 -19.84
C TRP A 8 -19.51 35.65 -20.39
N ALA A 9 -19.68 35.47 -21.71
CA ALA A 9 -19.55 34.16 -22.36
C ALA A 9 -18.10 33.62 -22.30
N SER A 10 -17.10 34.49 -22.38
CA SER A 10 -15.70 34.12 -22.23
C SER A 10 -15.37 33.70 -20.81
N LEU A 11 -15.94 34.38 -19.81
CA LEU A 11 -15.75 34.06 -18.40
C LEU A 11 -16.38 32.71 -18.01
N THR A 12 -17.59 32.44 -18.51
CA THR A 12 -18.28 31.16 -18.25
C THR A 12 -17.57 29.99 -18.94
N LEU A 13 -17.08 30.19 -20.16
CA LEU A 13 -16.30 29.17 -20.87
C LEU A 13 -15.00 28.85 -20.13
N LEU A 14 -14.29 29.89 -19.64
CA LEU A 14 -13.08 29.71 -18.84
C LEU A 14 -13.37 28.96 -17.53
N LEU A 15 -14.46 29.33 -16.84
CA LEU A 15 -14.87 28.66 -15.61
C LEU A 15 -15.18 27.17 -15.84
N LEU A 16 -15.94 26.86 -16.89
CA LEU A 16 -16.27 25.49 -17.27
C LEU A 16 -15.02 24.69 -17.63
N LEU A 17 -14.07 25.28 -18.36
CA LEU A 17 -12.80 24.65 -18.70
C LEU A 17 -11.98 24.35 -17.44
N THR A 18 -11.91 25.29 -16.48
CA THR A 18 -11.19 25.08 -15.23
C THR A 18 -11.81 23.98 -14.37
N VAL A 19 -13.14 23.91 -14.28
CA VAL A 19 -13.84 22.84 -13.55
C VAL A 19 -13.58 21.48 -14.21
N LEU A 20 -13.62 21.41 -15.54
CA LEU A 20 -13.34 20.20 -16.29
C LEU A 20 -11.89 19.72 -16.06
N VAL A 21 -10.91 20.63 -16.11
CA VAL A 21 -9.50 20.31 -15.85
C VAL A 21 -9.29 19.85 -14.40
N VAL A 22 -9.92 20.49 -13.42
CA VAL A 22 -9.82 20.08 -12.00
C VAL A 22 -10.48 18.71 -11.75
N SER A 23 -11.57 18.39 -12.45
CA SER A 23 -12.24 17.09 -12.31
C SER A 23 -11.48 15.91 -12.94
N THR A 24 -10.54 16.17 -13.85
CA THR A 24 -9.81 15.13 -14.61
C THR A 24 -8.43 14.81 -14.03
N VAL A 25 -7.95 15.59 -13.07
CA VAL A 25 -6.67 15.34 -12.38
C VAL A 25 -6.85 14.47 -11.13
N ASN A 26 -7.49 13.31 -11.28
CA ASN A 26 -7.24 12.19 -10.36
C ASN A 26 -6.08 11.38 -10.94
N ALA A 27 -4.85 11.89 -10.76
CA ALA A 27 -3.68 11.06 -10.99
C ALA A 27 -3.63 10.02 -9.87
N GLU A 28 -3.84 8.75 -10.20
CA GLU A 28 -3.52 7.66 -9.27
C GLU A 28 -2.01 7.65 -9.08
N PHE A 29 -1.56 8.21 -7.96
CA PHE A 29 -0.16 8.16 -7.56
C PHE A 29 0.13 6.76 -7.03
N PHE A 30 0.76 5.93 -7.86
CA PHE A 30 1.23 4.62 -7.45
C PHE A 30 2.67 4.73 -6.95
N VAL A 31 2.89 4.49 -5.65
CA VAL A 31 4.23 4.30 -5.12
C VAL A 31 4.66 2.90 -5.53
N PRO A 32 5.86 2.71 -6.14
CA PRO A 32 6.36 1.37 -6.44
C PRO A 32 6.26 0.48 -5.20
N GLU A 33 5.54 -0.62 -5.34
CA GLU A 33 5.45 -1.63 -4.29
C GLU A 33 6.80 -2.34 -4.19
N ASP A 34 7.25 -2.55 -2.97
CA ASP A 34 8.42 -3.35 -2.63
C ASP A 34 8.01 -4.41 -1.61
N VAL A 35 8.82 -5.46 -1.45
CA VAL A 35 8.49 -6.62 -0.62
C VAL A 35 8.21 -6.17 0.82
N PRO A 36 7.10 -6.57 1.46
CA PRO A 36 6.86 -6.24 2.85
C PRO A 36 8.03 -6.67 3.75
N GLY A 37 8.40 -5.82 4.71
CA GLY A 37 9.41 -6.17 5.70
C GLY A 37 9.04 -7.44 6.49
N PRO A 38 10.03 -8.14 7.08
CA PRO A 38 9.77 -9.34 7.88
C PRO A 38 9.05 -9.00 9.20
N PRO A 39 8.34 -9.97 9.82
CA PRO A 39 7.83 -9.84 11.19
C PRO A 39 8.97 -9.68 12.21
N GLU A 40 8.68 -9.01 13.32
CA GLU A 40 9.66 -8.74 14.37
C GLU A 40 9.37 -9.46 15.68
N LYS A 41 10.42 -9.62 16.51
CA LYS A 41 10.39 -10.25 17.84
C LYS A 41 9.61 -11.56 17.85
N ILE A 42 10.02 -12.48 16.98
CA ILE A 42 9.42 -13.81 16.85
C ILE A 42 9.64 -14.58 18.17
N LEU A 43 8.54 -15.09 18.73
CA LEU A 43 8.52 -15.96 19.90
C LEU A 43 7.76 -17.23 19.56
N VAL A 44 8.37 -18.37 19.85
CA VAL A 44 7.77 -19.70 19.64
C VAL A 44 7.70 -20.42 20.97
N SER A 45 6.52 -20.92 21.32
CA SER A 45 6.29 -21.69 22.53
C SER A 45 5.43 -22.93 22.25
N PRO A 46 5.61 -24.04 22.99
CA PRO A 46 4.68 -25.16 22.92
C PRO A 46 3.25 -24.71 23.25
N ALA A 47 2.28 -25.14 22.45
CA ALA A 47 0.86 -25.00 22.75
C ALA A 47 0.23 -26.34 23.17
N SER A 48 0.80 -27.46 22.69
CA SER A 48 0.56 -28.83 23.15
C SER A 48 1.75 -29.71 22.77
N ASP A 49 1.66 -31.02 22.99
CA ASP A 49 2.67 -32.00 22.56
C ASP A 49 2.88 -32.04 21.03
N THR A 50 1.89 -31.57 20.25
CA THR A 50 1.90 -31.61 18.79
C THR A 50 1.64 -30.26 18.13
N SER A 51 1.54 -29.18 18.90
CA SER A 51 1.26 -27.85 18.37
C SER A 51 2.15 -26.79 19.01
N MET A 52 2.44 -25.75 18.22
CA MET A 52 3.25 -24.62 18.65
C MET A 52 2.46 -23.32 18.47
N ARG A 53 2.65 -22.39 19.40
CA ARG A 53 2.19 -21.02 19.29
C ARG A 53 3.34 -20.16 18.77
N VAL A 54 3.08 -19.45 17.68
CA VAL A 54 4.00 -18.47 17.09
C VAL A 54 3.42 -17.08 17.36
N GLN A 55 4.21 -16.21 17.98
CA GLN A 55 3.87 -14.82 18.26
C GLN A 55 4.94 -13.92 17.64
N PHE A 56 4.52 -12.78 17.11
CA PHE A 56 5.40 -11.80 16.47
C PHE A 56 4.71 -10.44 16.42
N PHE A 57 5.48 -9.39 16.16
CA PHE A 57 4.98 -8.07 15.81
C PHE A 57 4.95 -7.88 14.29
N PRO A 58 3.98 -7.11 13.77
CA PRO A 58 4.02 -6.70 12.37
C PRO A 58 5.26 -5.82 12.09
N PRO A 59 5.62 -5.61 10.82
CA PRO A 59 6.74 -4.75 10.44
C PRO A 59 6.59 -3.33 11.02
N LEU A 60 7.66 -2.76 11.58
CA LEU A 60 7.58 -1.47 12.28
C LEU A 60 7.44 -0.25 11.34
N ASN A 61 7.91 -0.35 10.10
CA ASN A 61 8.00 0.77 9.15
C ASN A 61 6.81 0.84 8.19
N VAL A 62 5.59 0.83 8.73
CA VAL A 62 4.36 1.00 7.92
C VAL A 62 4.25 2.48 7.52
N LYS A 63 4.29 2.74 6.22
CA LYS A 63 4.02 4.08 5.66
C LYS A 63 2.50 4.24 5.45
N PRO A 64 1.98 5.45 5.19
CA PRO A 64 0.58 5.65 4.84
C PRO A 64 0.12 4.77 3.66
N GLU A 65 1.04 4.45 2.75
CA GLU A 65 0.81 3.59 1.59
C GLU A 65 0.88 2.09 1.92
N GLY A 66 1.15 1.71 3.18
CA GLY A 66 1.29 0.32 3.63
C GLY A 66 2.72 -0.07 3.98
N VAL A 67 2.98 -1.38 4.06
CA VAL A 67 4.34 -1.90 4.31
C VAL A 67 5.03 -2.00 2.96
N ASN A 68 5.81 -0.99 2.61
CA ASN A 68 6.47 -0.86 1.32
C ASN A 68 5.50 -0.74 0.13
N GLY A 69 4.43 0.03 0.29
CA GLY A 69 3.50 0.36 -0.80
C GLY A 69 2.32 -0.61 -0.98
N ALA A 70 2.30 -1.74 -0.24
CA ALA A 70 1.19 -2.69 -0.25
C ALA A 70 0.71 -3.04 1.18
N PRO A 71 -0.59 -3.34 1.36
CA PRO A 71 -1.10 -3.86 2.63
C PRO A 71 -0.64 -5.31 2.87
N VAL A 72 -0.30 -5.65 4.11
CA VAL A 72 0.00 -7.03 4.50
C VAL A 72 -1.29 -7.83 4.60
N ILE A 73 -1.43 -8.88 3.77
CA ILE A 73 -2.65 -9.71 3.70
C ILE A 73 -2.58 -10.99 4.53
N GLY A 74 -1.38 -11.39 4.97
CA GLY A 74 -1.18 -12.63 5.72
C GLY A 74 0.29 -12.93 5.97
N TYR A 75 0.55 -14.02 6.70
CA TYR A 75 1.89 -14.48 7.04
C TYR A 75 2.05 -15.97 6.70
N LYS A 76 3.21 -16.32 6.16
CA LYS A 76 3.61 -17.71 5.93
C LYS A 76 4.51 -18.16 7.08
N VAL A 77 4.14 -19.26 7.73
CA VAL A 77 4.95 -19.87 8.80
C VAL A 77 5.53 -21.18 8.25
N GLU A 78 6.86 -21.24 8.18
CA GLU A 78 7.59 -22.43 7.73
C GLU A 78 8.38 -22.99 8.90
N VAL A 79 8.30 -24.31 9.08
CA VAL A 79 8.98 -25.03 10.16
C VAL A 79 9.94 -26.02 9.51
N ALA A 80 11.21 -25.96 9.89
CA ALA A 80 12.21 -26.93 9.46
C ALA A 80 13.02 -27.48 10.62
N ARG A 81 13.51 -28.70 10.43
CA ARG A 81 14.40 -29.37 11.40
C ARG A 81 15.86 -28.91 11.24
N ARG A 82 16.23 -28.39 10.06
CA ARG A 82 17.55 -27.82 9.76
C ARG A 82 17.40 -26.54 8.94
N VAL A 83 18.22 -25.54 9.23
CA VAL A 83 18.11 -24.18 8.66
C VAL A 83 18.27 -24.16 7.14
N ASP A 84 19.10 -25.06 6.58
CA ASP A 84 19.38 -25.13 5.14
C ASP A 84 18.21 -25.68 4.29
N GLU A 85 17.13 -26.17 4.90
CA GLU A 85 15.99 -26.77 4.20
C GLU A 85 14.99 -25.73 3.67
N VAL A 86 14.98 -24.51 4.22
CA VAL A 86 13.89 -23.53 4.00
C VAL A 86 14.19 -22.50 2.92
N GLN A 87 15.47 -22.27 2.58
CA GLN A 87 15.87 -21.29 1.57
C GLN A 87 16.64 -21.93 0.43
N THR A 88 15.92 -22.48 -0.53
CA THR A 88 16.46 -22.69 -1.87
C THR A 88 16.15 -21.46 -2.71
N PHE A 89 17.17 -20.67 -3.06
CA PHE A 89 17.06 -19.70 -4.15
C PHE A 89 17.16 -20.49 -5.47
N SER A 90 16.10 -20.48 -6.27
CA SER A 90 16.10 -20.93 -7.67
C SER A 90 16.00 -19.74 -8.60
#